data_AF-A0A484VYA8-F1
#
_entry.id   AF-A0A484VYA8-F1
#
_cell.length_a   1.000
_cell.length_b   1.000
_cell.length_c   1.000
_cell.angle_alpha   90.00
_cell.angle_beta   90.00
_cell.angle_gamma   90.00
#
_symmetry.space_group_name_H-M   'P 1'
#
loop_
_entity.id
_entity.type
_entity.pdbx_description
1 polymer ?
#
loop_
_entity_poly.entity_id
_entity_poly.type
_entity_poly.pdbx_seq_one_letter_code
_entity_poly.pdbx_strand_id
1 'polypeptide(L)' 'MKLLQRGVALALLTTFTLASETALAYEQDKTYKITVLHTNDHHGHFWRNEYGEYGLAAQKTLVDGIRKEVAC' A
#
# COMPACT_ATOMS: atom_id res chain seq x y z
N MET A 1 -33.26 4.47 31.96
CA MET A 1 -31.80 4.44 32.15
C MET A 1 -31.11 3.27 31.45
N LYS A 2 -31.57 2.01 31.62
CA LYS A 2 -30.93 0.82 31.00
C LYS A 2 -30.86 0.82 29.46
N LEU A 3 -31.91 1.33 28.77
CA LEU A 3 -31.94 1.44 27.31
C LEU A 3 -30.97 2.52 26.78
N LEU A 4 -30.88 3.65 27.48
CA LEU A 4 -29.92 4.72 27.16
C LEU A 4 -28.48 4.24 27.35
N GLN A 5 -28.20 3.50 28.43
CA GLN A 5 -26.88 2.90 28.70
C GLN A 5 -26.47 1.89 27.61
N ARG A 6 -27.41 1.08 27.10
CA ARG A 6 -27.16 0.14 26.00
C ARG A 6 -26.90 0.85 24.67
N GLY A 7 -27.65 1.91 24.37
CA GLY A 7 -27.42 2.73 23.18
C GLY A 7 -26.05 3.42 23.19
N VAL A 8 -25.65 3.97 24.34
CA VAL A 8 -24.33 4.58 24.52
C VAL A 8 -23.21 3.53 24.43
N ALA A 9 -23.39 2.35 25.04
CA ALA A 9 -22.40 1.27 24.95
C ALA A 9 -22.22 0.77 23.51
N LEU A 10 -23.31 0.65 22.74
CA LEU A 10 -23.25 0.23 21.34
C LEU A 10 -22.56 1.30 20.47
N ALA A 11 -22.86 2.58 20.69
CA ALA A 11 -22.21 3.68 20.00
C ALA A 11 -20.69 3.73 20.29
N LEU A 12 -20.29 3.53 21.55
CA LEU A 12 -18.87 3.45 21.95
C LEU A 12 -18.16 2.26 21.32
N LEU A 13 -18.82 1.10 21.22
CA LEU A 13 -18.23 -0.07 20.60
C LEU A 13 -18.00 0.14 19.09
N THR A 14 -18.96 0.79 18.41
CA THR A 14 -18.83 1.11 16.98
C THR A 14 -17.72 2.12 16.69
N THR A 15 -17.55 3.15 17.54
CA THR A 15 -16.48 4.13 17.33
C THR A 15 -15.10 3.57 17.64
N PHE A 16 -14.98 2.65 18.61
CA PHE A 16 -13.71 2.00 18.94
C PHE A 16 -13.19 1.11 17.80
N THR A 17 -14.09 0.44 17.07
CA THR A 17 -13.71 -0.36 15.89
C THR A 17 -13.30 0.47 14.68
N LEU A 18 -13.80 1.70 14.54
CA LEU A 18 -13.39 2.60 13.45
C LEU A 18 -12.10 3.37 13.74
N ALA A 19 -11.71 3.49 15.02
CA ALA A 19 -10.50 4.22 15.42
C ALA A 19 -9.20 3.38 15.35
N SER A 20 -9.29 2.10 15.00
CA SER A 20 -8.13 1.22 14.86
C SER A 20 -7.49 1.36 13.48
N GLU A 21 -7.20 2.60 13.08
CA GLU A 21 -6.17 2.84 12.08
C GLU A 21 -4.84 2.82 12.83
N THR A 22 -4.01 1.82 12.60
CA THR A 22 -2.62 1.85 13.07
C THR A 22 -1.97 3.05 12.43
N ALA A 23 -1.80 4.13 13.21
CA ALA A 23 -0.98 5.25 12.80
C ALA A 23 0.40 4.71 12.41
N LEU A 24 0.82 4.92 11.17
CA LEU A 24 2.16 4.60 10.70
C LEU A 24 3.16 5.57 11.34
N ALA A 25 3.36 5.43 12.65
CA ALA A 25 4.34 6.19 13.39
C ALA A 25 5.72 5.54 13.20
N TYR A 26 6.75 6.39 13.20
CA TYR A 26 8.12 5.92 13.35
C TYR A 26 8.27 5.18 14.68
N GLU A 27 8.85 3.99 14.63
CA GLU A 27 9.23 3.21 15.80
C GLU A 27 10.75 3.31 15.97
N GLN A 28 11.17 3.77 17.15
CA GLN A 28 12.59 3.84 17.48
C GLN A 28 13.22 2.44 17.42
N ASP A 29 14.43 2.37 16.88
CA ASP A 29 15.24 1.15 16.74
C ASP A 29 14.63 0.06 15.83
N LYS A 30 13.50 0.34 15.16
CA LYS A 30 12.95 -0.54 14.13
C LYS A 30 13.77 -0.44 12.85
N THR A 31 14.24 -1.59 12.37
CA THR A 31 14.87 -1.68 11.05
C THR A 31 13.79 -1.76 9.97
N TYR A 32 13.70 -0.73 9.14
CA TYR A 32 12.79 -0.70 7.99
C TYR A 32 13.52 -1.12 6.72
N LYS A 33 12.90 -1.99 5.92
CA LYS A 33 13.37 -2.33 4.58
C LYS A 33 12.57 -1.53 3.56
N ILE A 34 13.25 -0.72 2.77
CA ILE A 34 12.63 0.15 1.76
C ILE A 34 13.25 -0.17 0.40
N THR A 35 12.40 -0.51 -0.56
CA THR A 35 12.78 -0.73 -1.96
C THR A 35 12.27 0.44 -2.80
N VAL A 36 13.18 1.23 -3.35
CA VAL A 36 12.86 2.36 -4.24
C VAL A 36 13.07 1.92 -5.69
N LEU A 37 11.99 1.94 -6.48
CA LEU A 37 12.05 1.69 -7.92
C LEU A 37 11.90 3.03 -8.66
N HIS A 38 12.74 3.28 -9.66
CA HIS A 38 12.67 4.49 -10.46
C HIS A 38 13.00 4.22 -11.94
N THR A 39 12.40 5.02 -12.81
CA THR A 39 12.78 5.17 -14.23
C THR A 39 12.67 6.65 -14.59
N ASN A 40 13.41 7.10 -15.59
CA ASN A 40 13.35 8.46 -16.13
C ASN A 40 13.13 8.43 -17.64
N ASP A 41 12.79 9.59 -18.22
CA ASP A 41 12.79 9.81 -19.67
C ASP A 41 11.93 8.83 -20.47
N HIS A 42 10.72 8.54 -19.97
CA HIS A 42 9.82 7.60 -20.63
C HIS A 42 9.46 8.00 -22.08
N HIS A 43 9.35 9.31 -22.36
CA HIS A 43 9.17 9.89 -23.72
C HIS A 43 8.21 9.11 -24.64
N GLY A 44 7.09 8.64 -24.10
CA GLY A 44 6.06 7.96 -24.88
C GLY A 44 6.34 6.50 -25.25
N HIS A 45 7.37 5.85 -24.69
CA HIS A 45 7.68 4.43 -24.92
C HIS A 45 6.74 3.48 -24.15
N PHE A 46 5.43 3.71 -24.22
CA PHE A 46 4.44 2.87 -23.55
C PHE A 46 4.34 1.48 -24.18
N TRP A 47 4.63 1.37 -25.47
CA TRP A 47 4.67 0.13 -26.23
C TRP A 47 6.11 -0.39 -26.41
N ARG A 48 6.22 -1.69 -26.65
CA ARG A 48 7.49 -2.31 -27.04
C ARG A 48 7.94 -1.83 -28.42
N ASN A 49 9.24 -1.81 -28.70
CA ASN A 49 9.70 -1.59 -30.08
C ASN A 49 9.53 -2.81 -30.97
N GLU A 50 9.99 -2.67 -32.22
CA GLU A 50 9.98 -3.73 -33.23
C GLU A 50 10.80 -4.98 -32.84
N TYR A 51 11.84 -4.83 -32.01
CA TYR A 51 12.64 -5.93 -31.48
C TYR A 51 12.03 -6.58 -30.23
N GLY A 52 10.90 -6.06 -29.73
CA GLY A 52 10.20 -6.58 -28.56
C GLY A 52 10.77 -6.11 -27.22
N GLU A 53 11.58 -5.06 -27.21
CA GLU A 53 12.19 -4.51 -26.00
C GLU A 53 11.23 -3.58 -25.25
N TYR A 54 11.44 -3.43 -23.93
CA TYR A 54 10.73 -2.50 -23.04
C TYR A 54 9.19 -2.57 -23.13
N GLY A 55 8.53 -1.42 -22.94
CA GLY A 55 7.07 -1.29 -22.86
C GLY A 55 6.52 -1.46 -21.45
N LEU A 56 5.42 -0.76 -21.16
CA LEU A 56 4.84 -0.73 -19.82
C LEU A 56 4.21 -2.07 -19.40
N ALA A 57 3.86 -2.94 -20.36
CA ALA A 57 3.37 -4.29 -20.06
C ALA A 57 4.46 -5.17 -19.40
N ALA A 58 5.67 -5.15 -19.97
CA ALA A 58 6.81 -5.84 -19.39
C ALA A 58 7.23 -5.19 -18.05
N GLN A 59 7.26 -3.86 -18.00
CA GLN A 59 7.55 -3.12 -16.77
C GLN A 59 6.56 -3.47 -15.64
N LYS A 60 5.26 -3.54 -15.94
CA LYS A 60 4.22 -3.94 -14.98
C LYS A 60 4.49 -5.33 -14.40
N THR A 61 4.81 -6.30 -15.26
CA THR A 61 5.13 -7.67 -14.83
C THR A 61 6.33 -7.70 -13.90
N LEU A 62 7.40 -6.98 -14.24
CA LEU A 62 8.60 -6.86 -13.41
C LEU A 62 8.30 -6.20 -12.06
N VAL A 63 7.62 -5.04 -12.08
CA VAL A 63 7.29 -4.29 -10.87
C VAL A 63 6.38 -5.09 -9.95
N ASP A 64 5.43 -5.85 -10.50
CA ASP A 64 4.57 -6.73 -9.70
C ASP A 64 5.35 -7.88 -9.07
N GLY A 65 6.30 -8.46 -9.80
CA GLY A 65 7.22 -9.46 -9.26
C GLY A 65 8.02 -8.92 -8.07
N ILE A 66 8.62 -7.74 -8.23
CA ILE A 66 9.38 -7.08 -7.14
C ILE A 66 8.46 -6.77 -5.96
N ARG A 67 7.26 -6.22 -6.20
CA ARG A 67 6.29 -5.94 -5.14
C ARG A 67 5.89 -7.20 -4.37
N LYS A 68 5.73 -8.32 -5.07
CA LYS A 68 5.44 -9.61 -4.45
C LYS A 68 6.63 -10.16 -3.65
N GLU A 69 7.85 -9.99 -4.15
CA GLU A 69 9.08 -10.42 -3.47
C GLU A 69 9.29 -9.67 -2.15
N VAL A 70 8.99 -8.36 -2.13
CA VAL A 70 9.19 -7.50 -0.95
C VAL A 70 7.94 -7.39 -0.06
N ALA A 71 6.83 -8.01 -0.45
CA ALA A 71 5.62 -8.06 0.38
C ALA A 71 5.87 -9.00 1.57
N CYS A 72 5.79 -8.42 2.78
CA CYS A 72 5.83 -9.14 4.05
C CYS A 72 4.54 -9.90 4.33
#